data_AF-A0A961LTD5-F1
#
_entry.id   AF-A0A961LTD5-F1
#
_cell.length_a   1.000
_cell.length_b   1.000
_cell.length_c   1.000
_cell.angle_alpha   90.00
_cell.angle_beta   90.00
_cell.angle_gamma   90.00
#
_symmetry.space_group_name_H-M   'P 1'
#
loop_
_entity.id
_entity.type
_entity.pdbx_description
1 polymer ?
#
loop_
_entity_poly.entity_id
_entity_poly.type
_entity_poly.pdbx_seq_one_letter_code
_entity_poly.pdbx_strand_id
1 'polypeptide(L)'
;MSTHADATDTQTPFVYTRDGLVRHAPQSDHASLTGDSSNRLLELGKENFALQNYGLSEKYFRQAVEVRTDNASAWAGLAASYDQLGMFDKADRAYRALKDLKGEDARVLNNMGYSYLLRGDYKKARLYLNKAQNANPGLDHIQGNLHLLEKVAHT
;
A
#
# COMPACT_ATOMS: atom_id res chain seq x y z
N MET A 1 24.02 -1.58 53.03
CA MET A 1 24.86 -1.30 51.84
C MET A 1 24.14 -1.88 50.64
N SER A 2 23.66 -0.98 49.78
CA SER A 2 22.85 -1.29 48.59
C SER A 2 23.73 -1.71 47.43
N THR A 3 23.28 -2.71 46.65
CA THR A 3 23.51 -2.84 45.20
C THR A 3 22.39 -3.74 44.65
N HIS A 4 21.36 -3.13 44.07
CA HIS A 4 21.09 -3.07 42.63
C HIS A 4 20.28 -4.26 42.10
N ALA A 5 19.04 -3.96 41.74
CA ALA A 5 18.16 -4.77 40.91
C ALA A 5 18.50 -4.54 39.42
N ASP A 6 18.35 -5.57 38.60
CA ASP A 6 18.15 -5.47 37.15
C ASP A 6 17.48 -6.78 36.68
N ALA A 7 16.18 -6.76 36.38
CA ALA A 7 15.57 -6.53 35.06
C ALA A 7 15.57 -7.78 34.15
N THR A 8 14.43 -8.48 34.19
CA THR A 8 13.75 -9.21 33.11
C THR A 8 14.58 -9.63 31.88
N ASP A 9 15.05 -10.88 31.88
CA ASP A 9 15.47 -11.58 30.67
C ASP A 9 14.27 -12.37 30.10
N THR A 10 13.70 -11.88 29.00
CA THR A 10 12.63 -12.56 28.25
C THR A 10 13.21 -13.75 27.50
N GLN A 11 13.27 -14.90 28.18
CA GLN A 11 13.73 -16.16 27.57
C GLN A 11 12.77 -16.62 26.46
N THR A 12 13.28 -16.58 25.23
CA THR A 12 12.76 -17.35 24.09
C THR A 12 12.90 -18.84 24.36
N PRO A 13 11.96 -19.71 23.93
CA PRO A 13 12.05 -21.13 24.21
C PRO A 13 13.12 -21.79 23.34
N PHE A 14 14.07 -22.49 23.99
CA PHE A 14 15.04 -23.37 23.34
C PHE A 14 14.37 -24.65 22.87
N VAL A 15 14.69 -25.13 21.66
CA VAL A 15 14.32 -26.47 21.19
C VAL A 15 15.55 -27.37 21.30
N TYR A 16 15.49 -28.37 22.19
CA TYR A 16 16.57 -29.34 22.37
C TYR A 16 16.39 -30.52 21.43
N THR A 17 17.43 -30.84 20.63
CA THR A 17 17.56 -32.14 19.97
C THR A 17 18.61 -32.99 20.66
N ARG A 18 18.53 -34.31 20.44
CA ARG A 18 19.18 -35.38 21.24
C ARG A 18 20.72 -35.35 21.22
N ASP A 19 21.35 -34.56 20.37
CA ASP A 19 22.81 -34.58 20.14
C ASP A 19 23.57 -33.36 20.70
N GLY A 20 22.97 -32.57 21.61
CA GLY A 20 23.71 -31.65 22.47
C GLY A 20 24.37 -30.43 21.80
N LEU A 21 24.21 -30.24 20.49
CA LEU A 21 24.66 -29.04 19.80
C LEU A 21 23.61 -27.94 19.96
N VAL A 22 23.93 -26.91 20.75
CA VAL A 22 23.22 -25.63 20.73
C VAL A 22 23.49 -25.01 19.36
N ARG A 23 22.65 -25.32 18.38
CA ARG A 23 22.53 -24.48 17.20
C ARG A 23 21.65 -23.31 17.60
N HIS A 24 22.23 -22.11 17.66
CA HIS A 24 21.43 -20.92 17.42
C HIS A 24 20.64 -21.23 16.14
N ALA A 25 19.31 -21.19 16.21
CA ALA A 25 18.52 -21.03 15.00
C ALA A 25 19.18 -19.88 14.24
N PRO A 26 19.42 -19.98 12.92
CA PRO A 26 19.94 -18.83 12.20
C PRO A 26 19.01 -17.68 12.58
N GLN A 27 19.55 -16.68 13.28
CA GLN A 27 18.93 -15.37 13.33
C GLN A 27 19.05 -14.89 11.89
N SER A 28 18.14 -15.39 11.04
CA SER A 28 18.04 -14.89 9.69
C SER A 28 17.76 -13.42 9.83
N ASP A 29 18.42 -12.65 8.99
CA ASP A 29 18.03 -11.32 8.59
C ASP A 29 16.60 -11.37 8.01
N HIS A 30 15.60 -11.68 8.84
CA HIS A 30 14.24 -11.90 8.41
C HIS A 30 13.70 -10.62 7.80
N ALA A 31 14.07 -9.46 8.34
CA ALA A 31 13.73 -8.15 7.78
C ALA A 31 14.31 -7.91 6.37
N SER A 32 15.52 -8.39 6.09
CA SER A 32 16.17 -8.27 4.77
C SER A 32 15.56 -9.25 3.76
N LEU A 33 15.32 -10.51 4.18
CA LEU A 33 14.67 -11.52 3.33
C LEU A 33 13.19 -11.19 3.04
N THR A 34 12.46 -10.61 4.00
CA THR A 34 11.07 -10.16 3.79
C THR A 34 11.00 -8.84 3.02
N GLY A 35 11.95 -7.93 3.24
CA GLY A 35 12.04 -6.65 2.53
C GLY A 35 12.28 -6.85 1.03
N ASP A 36 13.24 -7.70 0.68
CA ASP A 36 13.54 -8.05 -0.72
C ASP A 36 12.36 -8.76 -1.38
N SER A 37 11.69 -9.65 -0.64
CA SER A 37 10.47 -10.31 -1.12
C SER A 37 9.33 -9.32 -1.36
N SER A 38 9.10 -8.36 -0.45
CA SER A 38 8.07 -7.32 -0.60
C SER A 38 8.35 -6.42 -1.80
N ASN A 39 9.62 -6.02 -2.00
CA ASN A 39 10.02 -5.21 -3.16
C ASN A 39 9.78 -5.95 -4.47
N ARG A 40 10.14 -7.23 -4.54
CA ARG A 40 9.86 -8.05 -5.73
C ARG A 40 8.37 -8.19 -6.01
N LEU A 41 7.55 -8.41 -4.98
CA LEU A 41 6.09 -8.47 -5.11
C LEU A 41 5.51 -7.12 -5.60
N LEU A 42 6.02 -6.01 -5.09
CA LEU A 42 5.65 -4.66 -5.55
C LEU A 42 5.93 -4.49 -7.04
N GLU A 43 7.11 -4.86 -7.51
CA GLU A 43 7.47 -4.73 -8.93
C GLU A 43 6.63 -5.63 -9.82
N LEU A 44 6.41 -6.90 -9.45
CA LEU A 44 5.49 -7.80 -10.17
C LEU A 44 4.05 -7.24 -10.23
N GLY A 45 3.60 -6.61 -9.14
CA GLY A 45 2.30 -5.94 -9.09
C GLY A 45 2.20 -4.79 -10.10
N LYS A 46 3.23 -3.94 -10.17
CA LYS A 46 3.31 -2.82 -11.14
C LYS A 46 3.38 -3.30 -12.57
N GLU A 47 4.21 -4.30 -12.85
CA GLU A 47 4.33 -4.90 -14.19
C GLU A 47 2.98 -5.43 -14.67
N ASN A 48 2.28 -6.20 -13.83
CA ASN A 48 0.97 -6.73 -14.18
C ASN A 48 -0.09 -5.63 -14.27
N PHE A 49 0.01 -4.56 -13.50
CA PHE A 49 -0.88 -3.40 -13.64
C PHE A 49 -0.71 -2.73 -15.01
N ALA A 50 0.54 -2.51 -15.43
CA ALA A 50 0.87 -1.91 -16.71
C ALA A 50 0.42 -2.77 -17.90
N LEU A 51 0.47 -4.11 -17.74
CA LEU A 51 -0.06 -5.08 -18.70
C LEU A 51 -1.59 -5.25 -18.63
N GLN A 52 -2.29 -4.47 -17.80
CA GLN A 52 -3.74 -4.56 -17.55
C GLN A 52 -4.21 -5.92 -16.99
N ASN A 53 -3.28 -6.73 -16.47
CA ASN A 53 -3.57 -7.98 -15.78
C ASN A 53 -4.00 -7.68 -14.32
N TYR A 54 -5.09 -6.95 -14.15
CA TYR A 54 -5.47 -6.38 -12.85
C TYR A 54 -5.73 -7.42 -11.75
N GLY A 55 -6.16 -8.62 -12.11
CA GLY A 55 -6.30 -9.73 -11.15
C GLY A 55 -4.96 -10.24 -10.61
N LEU A 56 -3.92 -10.33 -11.46
CA LEU A 56 -2.57 -10.68 -11.00
C LEU A 56 -1.92 -9.51 -10.26
N SER A 57 -2.15 -8.29 -10.72
CA SER A 57 -1.70 -7.07 -10.05
C SER A 57 -2.23 -6.98 -8.63
N GLU A 58 -3.54 -7.18 -8.43
CA GLU A 58 -4.19 -7.28 -7.12
C GLU A 58 -3.49 -8.30 -6.23
N LYS A 59 -3.27 -9.52 -6.76
CA LYS A 59 -2.66 -10.61 -6.00
C LYS A 59 -1.27 -10.23 -5.49
N TYR A 60 -0.43 -9.69 -6.37
CA TYR A 60 0.94 -9.33 -6.00
C TYR A 60 0.99 -8.14 -5.04
N PHE A 61 0.18 -7.11 -5.25
CA PHE A 61 0.12 -5.99 -4.32
C PHE A 61 -0.47 -6.40 -2.96
N ARG A 62 -1.46 -7.29 -2.92
CA ARG A 62 -1.99 -7.86 -1.68
C ARG A 62 -0.91 -8.62 -0.90
N GLN A 63 -0.16 -9.48 -1.57
CA GLN A 63 0.97 -10.16 -0.94
C GLN A 63 2.03 -9.16 -0.46
N ALA A 64 2.31 -8.09 -1.22
CA ALA A 64 3.27 -7.08 -0.82
C ALA A 64 2.86 -6.35 0.48
N VAL A 65 1.57 -6.01 0.65
CA VAL A 65 1.06 -5.38 1.88
C VAL A 65 0.95 -6.35 3.06
N GLU A 66 0.76 -7.64 2.81
CA GLU A 66 0.82 -8.69 3.85
C GLU A 66 2.24 -8.84 4.42
N VAL A 67 3.27 -8.65 3.59
CA VAL A 67 4.67 -8.67 4.03
C VAL A 67 5.07 -7.33 4.68
N ARG A 68 4.60 -6.21 4.13
CA ARG A 68 4.90 -4.85 4.62
C ARG A 68 3.67 -3.96 4.61
N THR A 69 3.03 -3.85 5.76
CA THR A 69 1.84 -2.99 5.93
C THR A 69 2.16 -1.51 5.85
N ASP A 70 3.43 -1.10 5.96
CA ASP A 70 3.90 0.29 5.86
C ASP A 70 4.24 0.73 4.41
N ASN A 71 4.14 -0.18 3.44
CA ASN A 71 4.47 0.10 2.05
C ASN A 71 3.32 0.82 1.33
N ALA A 72 3.35 2.16 1.36
CA ALA A 72 2.35 2.99 0.71
C ALA A 72 2.22 2.74 -0.80
N SER A 73 3.31 2.42 -1.51
CA SER A 73 3.23 2.13 -2.95
C SER A 73 2.45 0.84 -3.22
N ALA A 74 2.59 -0.17 -2.36
CA ALA A 74 1.83 -1.41 -2.46
C ALA A 74 0.34 -1.18 -2.17
N TRP A 75 0.01 -0.38 -1.16
CA TRP A 75 -1.38 0.01 -0.89
C TRP A 75 -2.01 0.81 -2.04
N ALA A 76 -1.27 1.75 -2.62
CA ALA A 76 -1.74 2.52 -3.78
C ALA A 76 -1.99 1.61 -5.00
N GLY A 77 -1.07 0.68 -5.28
CA GLY A 77 -1.22 -0.29 -6.35
C GLY A 77 -2.39 -1.25 -6.12
N LEU A 78 -2.58 -1.71 -4.89
CA LEU A 78 -3.71 -2.57 -4.51
C LEU A 78 -5.05 -1.86 -4.70
N ALA A 79 -5.15 -0.60 -4.24
CA ALA A 79 -6.35 0.21 -4.41
C ALA A 79 -6.68 0.44 -5.88
N ALA A 80 -5.68 0.85 -6.68
CA ALA A 80 -5.84 1.05 -8.11
C ALA A 80 -6.23 -0.25 -8.84
N SER A 81 -5.69 -1.39 -8.44
CA SER A 81 -6.07 -2.69 -9.02
C SER A 81 -7.53 -3.03 -8.72
N TYR A 82 -8.00 -2.75 -7.50
CA TYR A 82 -9.41 -2.93 -7.16
C TYR A 82 -10.33 -1.99 -7.95
N ASP A 83 -9.92 -0.74 -8.19
CA ASP A 83 -10.68 0.19 -9.03
C ASP A 83 -10.84 -0.34 -10.45
N GLN A 84 -9.75 -0.80 -11.07
CA GLN A 84 -9.78 -1.35 -12.43
C GLN A 84 -10.61 -2.64 -12.53
N LEU A 85 -10.77 -3.37 -11.42
CA LEU A 85 -11.64 -4.54 -11.31
C LEU A 85 -13.09 -4.21 -10.93
N GLY A 86 -13.43 -2.93 -10.73
CA GLY A 86 -14.75 -2.49 -10.26
C GLY A 86 -15.07 -2.89 -8.80
N MET A 87 -14.07 -3.33 -8.03
CA MET A 87 -14.22 -3.75 -6.63
C MET A 87 -14.11 -2.54 -5.68
N PHE A 88 -14.97 -1.55 -5.88
CA PHE A 88 -14.84 -0.22 -5.26
C PHE A 88 -14.85 -0.23 -3.72
N ASP A 89 -15.61 -1.12 -3.09
CA ASP A 89 -15.60 -1.24 -1.61
C ASP A 89 -14.22 -1.67 -1.07
N LYS A 90 -13.49 -2.49 -1.84
CA LYS A 90 -12.13 -2.90 -1.48
C LYS A 90 -11.13 -1.79 -1.77
N ALA A 91 -11.30 -1.08 -2.89
CA ALA A 91 -10.51 0.10 -3.21
C ALA A 91 -10.60 1.15 -2.10
N ASP A 92 -11.80 1.44 -1.57
CA ASP A 92 -11.99 2.38 -0.47
C ASP A 92 -11.26 1.97 0.81
N ARG A 93 -11.22 0.67 1.13
CA ARG A 93 -10.46 0.17 2.28
C ARG A 93 -8.96 0.33 2.07
N ALA A 94 -8.46 0.01 0.87
CA ALA A 94 -7.04 0.15 0.54
C ALA A 94 -6.60 1.63 0.50
N TYR A 95 -7.43 2.53 -0.04
CA TYR A 95 -7.19 3.97 0.01
C TYR A 95 -7.23 4.54 1.42
N ARG A 96 -8.09 4.02 2.30
CA ARG A 96 -8.08 4.40 3.72
C ARG A 96 -6.74 4.02 4.36
N ALA A 97 -6.29 2.79 4.17
CA ALA A 97 -4.98 2.36 4.67
C ALA A 97 -3.83 3.20 4.12
N LEU A 98 -3.85 3.53 2.82
CA LEU A 98 -2.87 4.43 2.21
C LEU A 98 -2.91 5.84 2.85
N LYS A 99 -4.10 6.39 3.04
CA LYS A 99 -4.30 7.69 3.68
C LYS A 99 -3.83 7.69 5.13
N ASP A 100 -4.03 6.60 5.87
CA ASP A 100 -3.56 6.49 7.25
C ASP A 100 -2.02 6.49 7.33
N LEU A 101 -1.33 6.01 6.27
CA LEU A 101 0.13 6.01 6.18
C LEU A 101 0.74 7.33 5.67
N LYS A 102 0.08 8.01 4.74
CA LYS A 102 0.63 9.17 4.01
C LYS A 102 -0.10 10.48 4.25
N GLY A 103 -1.22 10.45 4.95
CA GLY A 103 -2.13 11.57 5.05
C GLY A 103 -2.82 11.89 3.72
N GLU A 104 -3.44 13.07 3.67
CA GLU A 104 -4.06 13.60 2.44
C GLU A 104 -3.02 14.34 1.57
N ASP A 105 -1.96 13.65 1.13
CA ASP A 105 -1.03 14.22 0.15
C ASP A 105 -1.68 14.32 -1.25
N ALA A 106 -1.15 15.18 -2.11
CA ALA A 106 -1.74 15.43 -3.43
C ALA A 106 -1.89 14.17 -4.30
N ARG A 107 -1.01 13.18 -4.17
CA ARG A 107 -1.09 11.93 -4.95
C ARG A 107 -2.17 11.01 -4.39
N VAL A 108 -2.29 10.90 -3.07
CA VAL A 108 -3.35 10.13 -2.43
C VAL A 108 -4.71 10.72 -2.80
N LEU A 109 -4.87 12.03 -2.68
CA LEU A 109 -6.09 12.75 -3.06
C LEU A 109 -6.41 12.58 -4.55
N ASN A 110 -5.40 12.67 -5.43
CA ASN A 110 -5.57 12.44 -6.87
C ASN A 110 -6.08 11.04 -7.17
N ASN A 111 -5.49 10.01 -6.55
CA ASN A 111 -5.88 8.61 -6.77
C ASN A 111 -7.31 8.35 -6.28
N MET A 112 -7.68 8.88 -5.11
CA MET A 112 -9.06 8.81 -4.62
C MET A 112 -10.03 9.54 -5.56
N GLY A 113 -9.65 10.71 -6.07
CA GLY A 113 -10.44 11.45 -7.05
C GLY A 113 -10.66 10.67 -8.35
N TYR A 114 -9.62 10.04 -8.88
CA TYR A 114 -9.71 9.17 -10.05
C TYR A 114 -10.57 7.93 -9.78
N SER A 115 -10.44 7.32 -8.60
CA SER A 115 -11.29 6.20 -8.16
C SER A 115 -12.78 6.56 -8.22
N TYR A 116 -13.16 7.75 -7.71
CA TYR A 116 -14.56 8.22 -7.80
C TYR A 116 -14.99 8.55 -9.24
N LEU A 117 -14.06 8.98 -10.10
CA LEU A 117 -14.34 9.19 -11.52
C LEU A 117 -14.73 7.86 -12.20
N LEU A 118 -13.98 6.77 -11.94
CA LEU A 118 -14.27 5.43 -12.46
C LEU A 118 -15.64 4.89 -12.02
N ARG A 119 -16.11 5.32 -10.84
CA ARG A 119 -17.43 4.95 -10.29
C ARG A 119 -18.59 5.76 -10.85
N GLY A 120 -18.31 6.84 -11.57
CA GLY A 120 -19.32 7.81 -11.98
C GLY A 120 -19.77 8.78 -10.87
N ASP A 121 -19.12 8.78 -9.69
CA ASP A 121 -19.40 9.75 -8.62
C ASP A 121 -18.62 11.05 -8.89
N TYR A 122 -19.06 11.78 -9.93
CA TYR A 122 -18.39 12.99 -10.40
C TYR A 122 -18.35 14.11 -9.37
N LYS A 123 -19.30 14.12 -8.41
CA LYS A 123 -19.30 15.09 -7.31
C LYS A 123 -18.11 14.84 -6.37
N LYS A 124 -17.89 13.60 -5.94
CA LYS A 124 -16.73 13.26 -5.10
C LYS A 124 -15.42 13.32 -5.89
N ALA A 125 -15.42 12.89 -7.15
CA ALA A 125 -14.24 13.02 -8.02
C ALA A 125 -13.76 14.48 -8.05
N ARG A 126 -14.67 15.44 -8.30
CA ARG A 126 -14.36 16.88 -8.28
C ARG A 126 -13.79 17.34 -6.95
N LEU A 127 -14.44 16.94 -5.85
CA LEU A 127 -14.00 17.32 -4.50
C LEU A 127 -12.55 16.89 -4.23
N TYR A 128 -12.21 15.63 -4.50
CA TYR A 128 -10.88 15.09 -4.22
C TYR A 128 -9.82 15.61 -5.20
N LEU A 129 -10.14 15.75 -6.49
CA LEU A 129 -9.22 16.31 -7.47
C LEU A 129 -8.91 17.78 -7.21
N ASN A 130 -9.89 18.59 -6.78
CA ASN A 130 -9.65 19.98 -6.39
C ASN A 130 -8.79 20.07 -5.12
N LYS A 131 -9.03 19.20 -4.13
CA LYS A 131 -8.15 19.09 -2.96
C LYS A 131 -6.72 18.72 -3.37
N ALA A 132 -6.55 17.78 -4.28
CA ALA A 132 -5.25 17.38 -4.81
C ALA A 132 -4.55 18.56 -5.49
N GLN A 133 -5.26 19.30 -6.36
CA GLN A 133 -4.74 20.47 -7.06
C GLN A 133 -4.30 21.56 -6.09
N ASN A 134 -5.08 21.83 -5.04
CA ASN A 134 -4.71 22.80 -4.00
C ASN A 134 -3.46 22.36 -3.22
N ALA A 135 -3.31 21.06 -2.98
CA ALA A 135 -2.15 20.52 -2.26
C ALA A 135 -0.88 20.53 -3.13
N ASN A 136 -0.98 20.28 -4.43
CA ASN A 136 0.12 20.42 -5.38
C ASN A 136 -0.38 20.78 -6.79
N PRO A 137 -0.35 22.07 -7.16
CA PRO A 137 -0.86 22.53 -8.46
C PRO A 137 -0.05 22.04 -9.67
N GLY A 138 1.22 21.66 -9.46
CA GLY A 138 2.16 21.29 -10.53
C GLY A 138 2.20 19.81 -10.89
N LEU A 139 1.31 18.98 -10.32
CA LEU A 139 1.26 17.56 -10.63
C LEU A 139 0.36 17.30 -11.85
N ASP A 140 0.97 17.06 -13.02
CA ASP A 140 0.30 16.92 -14.32
C ASP A 140 -0.88 15.93 -14.33
N HIS A 141 -0.76 14.82 -13.60
CA HIS A 141 -1.82 13.82 -13.49
C HIS A 141 -3.15 14.38 -12.95
N ILE A 142 -3.09 15.39 -12.07
CA ILE A 142 -4.30 16.02 -11.51
C ILE A 142 -5.05 16.78 -12.59
N GLN A 143 -4.33 17.55 -13.40
CA GLN A 143 -4.93 18.32 -14.51
C GLN A 143 -5.55 17.39 -15.54
N GLY A 144 -4.87 16.29 -15.88
CA GLY A 144 -5.41 15.26 -16.77
C GLY A 144 -6.73 14.66 -16.25
N ASN A 145 -6.80 14.36 -14.95
CA ASN A 145 -8.00 13.81 -14.32
C ASN A 145 -9.15 14.84 -14.21
N LEU A 146 -8.84 16.11 -13.93
CA LEU A 146 -9.83 17.20 -13.95
C LEU A 146 -10.39 17.42 -15.35
N HIS A 147 -9.53 17.43 -16.37
CA HIS A 147 -9.97 17.52 -17.75
C HIS A 147 -10.87 16.35 -18.15
N LEU A 148 -10.50 15.13 -17.78
CA LEU A 148 -11.34 13.95 -18.00
C LEU A 148 -12.69 14.09 -17.30
N LEU A 149 -12.71 14.56 -16.05
CA LEU A 149 -13.93 14.80 -15.28
C LEU A 149 -14.87 15.78 -15.98
N GLU A 150 -14.38 16.92 -16.47
CA GLU A 150 -15.23 17.88 -17.19
C GLU A 150 -15.86 17.24 -18.43
N LYS A 151 -15.11 16.42 -19.18
CA LYS A 151 -15.63 15.75 -20.38
C LYS A 151 -16.77 14.79 -20.07
N VAL A 152 -16.68 14.03 -18.97
CA VAL A 152 -17.68 13.01 -18.62
C VAL A 152 -18.83 13.54 -17.77
N ALA A 153 -18.65 14.66 -17.06
CA ALA A 153 -19.70 15.26 -16.23
C ALA A 153 -20.68 16.13 -17.04
N HIS A 154 -20.37 16.43 -18.30
CA HIS A 154 -21.21 17.23 -19.20
C HIS A 154 -21.98 16.39 -20.24
N THR A 155 -21.83 15.06 -20.22
CA THR A 155 -22.58 14.11 -21.05
C THR A 155 -23.71 13.47 -20.25
#